data_AF-A0A3G6J4A7-F1
#
_entry.id   AF-A0A3G6J4A7-F1
#
_cell.length_a   1.000
_cell.length_b   1.000
_cell.length_c   1.000
_cell.angle_alpha   90.00
_cell.angle_beta   90.00
_cell.angle_gamma   90.00
#
_symmetry.space_group_name_H-M   'P 1'
#
loop_
_entity.id
_entity.type
_entity.pdbx_description
1 polymer ?
#
loop_
_entity_poly.entity_id
_entity_poly.type
_entity_poly.pdbx_seq_one_letter_code
_entity_poly.pdbx_strand_id
1 'polypeptide(L)'
;MDPLFCVKCLGSFRWLGYTNSLHPCPAVFSRAPAWVASVPKPVTTQDEEPEVSQTLKPRMAWPDVAKGLSILGVVLLHITLAVPEGDKTFAAEANELIAPLRMPLFFLVSGFFSLKVLGYRCYELFTKRIWFLAVPYVIWAPIEIWLKHLEWHVFLDKPMPDREYLVESVVESSNMYWFLHSLVLFTVVLWACKFVPPWARWLIFGLILFAAPLLPYPPLMAKVATYLPCFLFGAFARPWITRFAEQAFKPWALVLGLMSYFGARELLMILAGTEDPYVAQVMSTVATLLHLPGGIILVVGLAKIPLLGEMLQRIGRHTLIIYISHPIALTVIFGYYFRYRDGGIGLDATGLMGHTNTWILLCIPVTVFGAFAFQFLSKVPVIGWTIFPPHIDHLVAPIARRWHPGDAPRAGTPDARQAGAQGQPSSVGSGN
;
A
#
# COMPACT_ATOMS: atom_id res chain seq x y z
N MET A 1 20.16 -17.46 -4.20
CA MET A 1 21.30 -16.89 -3.45
C MET A 1 20.80 -16.57 -2.05
N ASP A 2 21.48 -17.11 -1.04
CA ASP A 2 21.01 -17.26 0.34
C ASP A 2 20.69 -15.93 1.07
N PRO A 3 19.61 -15.87 1.88
CA PRO A 3 19.17 -14.67 2.59
C PRO A 3 19.88 -14.42 3.94
N LEU A 4 20.95 -15.14 4.27
CA LEU A 4 21.57 -15.17 5.61
C LEU A 4 22.87 -14.35 5.77
N PHE A 5 23.30 -13.59 4.76
CA PHE A 5 24.65 -13.01 4.76
C PHE A 5 24.82 -11.63 5.46
N CYS A 6 23.76 -11.02 5.98
CA CYS A 6 23.75 -9.57 6.23
C CYS A 6 24.17 -9.10 7.65
N VAL A 7 24.81 -9.93 8.48
CA VAL A 7 25.03 -9.61 9.92
C VAL A 7 26.49 -9.35 10.33
N LYS A 8 27.42 -9.24 9.38
CA LYS A 8 28.83 -8.97 9.73
C LYS A 8 29.23 -7.52 9.46
N CYS A 9 29.66 -6.86 10.55
CA CYS A 9 30.54 -5.68 10.64
C CYS A 9 29.86 -4.32 10.94
N LEU A 10 29.67 -4.08 12.25
CA LEU A 10 29.57 -2.75 12.88
C LEU A 10 30.97 -2.26 13.30
N GLY A 11 31.22 -0.95 13.21
CA GLY A 11 32.36 -0.33 13.89
C GLY A 11 32.48 1.19 13.72
N SER A 12 31.89 1.93 14.66
CA SER A 12 32.30 3.25 15.19
C SER A 12 32.59 4.42 14.23
N PHE A 13 31.95 5.58 14.40
CA PHE A 13 32.65 6.85 14.70
C PHE A 13 31.66 8.00 14.98
N ARG A 14 32.14 8.95 15.78
CA ARG A 14 31.45 9.98 16.56
C ARG A 14 31.72 11.38 15.95
N TRP A 15 30.94 12.37 16.40
CA TRP A 15 31.13 13.86 16.37
C TRP A 15 30.08 14.63 15.55
N LEU A 16 29.19 15.42 16.18
CA LEU A 16 29.35 16.84 16.62
C LEU A 16 29.62 17.77 15.43
N GLY A 17 28.91 18.86 15.15
CA GLY A 17 27.87 19.63 15.84
C GLY A 17 27.64 20.90 14.98
N TYR A 18 26.92 21.86 15.56
CA TYR A 18 26.67 23.23 15.08
C TYR A 18 25.38 23.54 14.30
N THR A 19 24.55 24.22 15.10
CA THR A 19 23.43 25.11 14.88
C THR A 19 23.66 26.17 13.79
N ASN A 20 22.61 26.52 13.05
CA ASN A 20 22.18 27.92 13.05
C ASN A 20 20.71 28.13 12.69
N SER A 21 20.11 29.01 13.47
CA SER A 21 18.73 29.45 13.55
C SER A 21 18.46 30.64 12.64
N LEU A 22 17.34 30.64 11.90
CA LEU A 22 16.71 31.87 11.41
C LEU A 22 15.17 31.73 11.42
N HIS A 23 14.54 32.63 12.17
CA HIS A 23 13.10 32.92 12.27
C HIS A 23 12.80 34.25 11.50
N PRO A 24 11.53 34.67 11.32
CA PRO A 24 10.96 35.03 10.00
C PRO A 24 10.44 36.48 9.81
N CYS A 25 9.86 36.72 8.61
CA CYS A 25 8.81 37.72 8.23
C CYS A 25 9.26 39.19 7.99
N PRO A 26 8.45 40.09 7.33
CA PRO A 26 7.04 40.00 6.91
C PRO A 26 6.68 40.58 5.49
N ALA A 27 5.38 40.53 5.19
CA ALA A 27 4.64 40.91 3.97
C ALA A 27 4.45 42.42 3.73
N VAL A 28 4.19 42.83 2.46
CA VAL A 28 3.50 44.09 2.09
C VAL A 28 2.67 43.96 0.78
N PHE A 29 1.36 44.20 0.91
CA PHE A 29 0.33 44.79 0.02
C PHE A 29 0.34 44.66 -1.53
N SER A 30 -0.84 44.31 -2.08
CA SER A 30 -1.63 45.26 -2.90
C SER A 30 -3.11 44.83 -3.05
N ARG A 31 -4.03 45.80 -2.90
CA ARG A 31 -5.50 45.71 -3.06
C ARG A 31 -5.89 45.88 -4.54
N ALA A 32 -7.00 45.26 -4.95
CA ALA A 32 -7.70 45.57 -6.21
C ALA A 32 -9.15 46.07 -5.93
N PRO A 33 -9.75 46.90 -6.82
CA PRO A 33 -10.73 47.92 -6.47
C PRO A 33 -12.21 47.55 -6.70
N ALA A 34 -13.06 48.40 -6.12
CA ALA A 34 -14.50 48.27 -5.95
C ALA A 34 -15.32 48.88 -7.09
N TRP A 35 -15.89 48.06 -7.98
CA TRP A 35 -17.02 48.40 -8.87
C TRP A 35 -17.42 47.18 -9.73
N VAL A 36 -18.26 46.30 -9.19
CA VAL A 36 -19.24 45.54 -9.98
C VAL A 36 -20.53 45.47 -9.16
N ALA A 37 -21.62 45.89 -9.80
CA ALA A 37 -22.86 46.32 -9.22
C ALA A 37 -23.66 45.22 -8.50
N SER A 38 -24.43 45.71 -7.52
CA SER A 38 -25.47 45.04 -6.74
C SER A 38 -26.59 44.46 -7.60
N VAL A 39 -26.79 43.14 -7.53
CA VAL A 39 -28.04 42.48 -7.94
C VAL A 39 -28.84 42.19 -6.68
N PRO A 40 -30.04 42.75 -6.47
CA PRO A 40 -30.88 42.40 -5.33
C PRO A 40 -31.45 40.99 -5.52
N LYS A 41 -31.17 40.09 -4.57
CA LYS A 41 -31.80 38.76 -4.52
C LYS A 41 -33.23 38.89 -4.02
N PRO A 42 -34.20 38.13 -4.58
CA PRO A 42 -35.57 38.11 -4.07
C PRO A 42 -35.61 37.48 -2.68
N VAL A 43 -36.40 38.09 -1.79
CA VAL A 43 -36.69 37.57 -0.45
C VAL A 43 -37.64 36.39 -0.59
N THR A 44 -37.11 35.17 -0.54
CA THR A 44 -37.88 33.96 -0.25
C THR A 44 -37.71 33.63 1.22
N THR A 45 -38.78 33.81 1.99
CA THR A 45 -38.98 33.15 3.29
C THR A 45 -38.94 31.64 3.04
N GLN A 46 -37.81 31.01 3.36
CA GLN A 46 -37.69 29.57 3.43
C GLN A 46 -37.49 29.20 4.88
N ASP A 47 -38.42 28.40 5.38
CA ASP A 47 -38.36 27.71 6.66
C ASP A 47 -36.98 27.05 6.82
N GLU A 48 -36.32 27.30 7.95
CA GLU A 48 -35.05 26.66 8.32
C GLU A 48 -35.29 25.17 8.57
N GLU A 49 -35.25 24.38 7.50
CA GLU A 49 -35.01 22.95 7.59
C GLU A 49 -33.52 22.77 7.96
N PRO A 50 -33.18 22.10 9.09
CA PRO A 50 -31.80 22.01 9.52
C PRO A 50 -31.02 21.22 8.47
N GLU A 51 -30.17 21.91 7.72
CA GLU A 51 -29.17 21.32 6.85
C GLU A 51 -28.30 20.43 7.74
N VAL A 52 -28.57 19.12 7.68
CA VAL A 52 -27.75 18.09 8.31
C VAL A 52 -26.40 18.15 7.59
N SER A 53 -25.52 19.02 8.08
CA SER A 53 -24.11 18.97 7.72
C SER A 53 -23.64 17.59 8.14
N GLN A 54 -23.48 16.71 7.16
CA GLN A 54 -22.86 15.42 7.37
C GLN A 54 -21.46 15.75 7.85
N THR A 55 -21.24 15.63 9.16
CA THR A 55 -19.92 15.75 9.77
C THR A 55 -19.05 14.67 9.14
N LEU A 56 -18.35 15.04 8.06
CA LEU A 56 -17.42 14.17 7.37
C LEU A 56 -16.35 13.79 8.39
N LYS A 57 -16.52 12.59 8.96
CA LYS A 57 -15.60 12.04 9.95
C LYS A 57 -14.18 12.16 9.38
N PRO A 58 -13.27 12.93 10.02
CA PRO A 58 -11.96 13.19 9.45
C PRO A 58 -11.25 11.88 9.11
N ARG A 59 -10.83 11.72 7.85
CA ARG A 59 -10.05 10.56 7.42
C ARG A 59 -8.77 10.54 8.26
N MET A 60 -8.48 9.41 8.90
CA MET A 60 -7.21 9.23 9.62
C MET A 60 -6.06 9.45 8.62
N ALA A 61 -5.14 10.36 8.93
CA ALA A 61 -4.01 10.70 8.05
C ALA A 61 -2.87 9.68 8.11
N TRP A 62 -2.64 9.08 9.29
CA TRP A 62 -1.54 8.14 9.53
C TRP A 62 -1.52 6.90 8.61
N PRO A 63 -2.64 6.30 8.16
CA PRO A 63 -2.60 5.15 7.26
C PRO A 63 -2.08 5.50 5.86
N ASP A 64 -2.37 6.71 5.37
CA ASP A 64 -1.86 7.17 4.08
C ASP A 64 -0.36 7.52 4.21
N VAL A 65 0.06 8.13 5.32
CA VAL A 65 1.49 8.33 5.65
C VAL A 65 2.23 7.00 5.73
N ALA A 66 1.65 6.00 6.39
CA ALA A 66 2.24 4.68 6.50
C ALA A 66 2.50 4.06 5.13
N LYS A 67 1.49 4.02 4.25
CA LYS A 67 1.67 3.54 2.87
C LYS A 67 2.73 4.34 2.10
N GLY A 68 2.75 5.67 2.27
CA GLY A 68 3.73 6.56 1.63
C GLY A 68 5.16 6.26 2.07
N LEU A 69 5.39 6.12 3.37
CA LEU A 69 6.72 5.78 3.91
C LEU A 69 7.14 4.37 3.49
N SER A 70 6.22 3.41 3.55
CA SER A 70 6.47 2.03 3.14
C SER A 70 6.88 1.94 1.66
N ILE A 71 6.14 2.59 0.74
CA ILE A 71 6.48 2.52 -0.70
C ILE A 71 7.83 3.19 -1.00
N LEU A 72 8.15 4.29 -0.34
CA LEU A 72 9.47 4.92 -0.48
C LEU A 72 10.60 4.00 -0.01
N GLY A 73 10.40 3.31 1.11
CA GLY A 73 11.37 2.32 1.57
C GLY A 73 11.52 1.15 0.61
N VAL A 74 10.44 0.67 -0.02
CA VAL A 74 10.52 -0.39 -1.05
C VAL A 74 11.27 0.09 -2.30
N VAL A 75 10.97 1.29 -2.78
CA VAL A 75 11.67 1.88 -3.92
C VAL A 75 13.16 2.03 -3.62
N LEU A 76 13.51 2.54 -2.44
CA LEU A 76 14.91 2.69 -2.02
C LEU A 76 15.63 1.33 -1.95
N LEU A 77 14.97 0.28 -1.44
CA LEU A 77 15.52 -1.08 -1.46
C LEU A 77 15.82 -1.54 -2.89
N HIS A 78 14.86 -1.37 -3.80
CA HIS A 78 15.05 -1.82 -5.18
C HIS A 78 16.13 -1.01 -5.90
N ILE A 79 16.33 0.26 -5.54
CA ILE A 79 17.47 1.04 -6.03
C ILE A 79 18.78 0.45 -5.53
N THR A 80 18.91 0.14 -4.23
CA THR A 80 20.17 -0.41 -3.68
C THR A 80 20.45 -1.82 -4.19
N LEU A 81 19.42 -2.62 -4.50
CA LEU A 81 19.57 -3.92 -5.15
C LEU A 81 19.89 -3.79 -6.65
N ALA A 82 19.39 -2.75 -7.32
CA ALA A 82 19.61 -2.52 -8.74
C ALA A 82 20.97 -1.90 -9.02
N VAL A 83 21.53 -1.07 -8.15
CA VAL A 83 22.85 -0.43 -8.36
C VAL A 83 23.96 -1.37 -7.82
N PRO A 84 25.05 -1.62 -8.58
CA PRO A 84 26.18 -2.41 -8.09
C PRO A 84 26.76 -1.85 -6.78
N GLU A 85 27.02 -2.75 -5.80
CA GLU A 85 27.48 -2.41 -4.45
C GLU A 85 26.54 -1.49 -3.65
N GLY A 86 25.29 -1.35 -4.08
CA GLY A 86 24.32 -0.49 -3.40
C GLY A 86 23.98 -0.97 -1.98
N ASP A 87 24.13 -2.26 -1.70
CA ASP A 87 23.97 -2.91 -0.40
C ASP A 87 24.97 -2.45 0.66
N LYS A 88 26.15 -1.96 0.24
CA LYS A 88 27.21 -1.45 1.14
C LYS A 88 27.11 0.05 1.42
N THR A 89 26.04 0.71 0.97
CA THR A 89 25.90 2.16 1.09
C THR A 89 25.10 2.57 2.32
N PHE A 90 25.29 3.81 2.77
CA PHE A 90 24.44 4.42 3.80
C PHE A 90 22.94 4.35 3.46
N ALA A 91 22.59 4.41 2.17
CA ALA A 91 21.21 4.28 1.74
C ALA A 91 20.63 2.90 2.06
N ALA A 92 21.41 1.82 1.93
CA ALA A 92 21.01 0.48 2.33
C ALA A 92 20.89 0.36 3.85
N GLU A 93 21.84 0.91 4.62
CA GLU A 93 21.76 0.93 6.09
C GLU A 93 20.52 1.68 6.59
N ALA A 94 20.24 2.85 6.03
CA ALA A 94 19.03 3.61 6.33
C ALA A 94 17.77 2.85 5.93
N ASN A 95 17.81 2.08 4.83
CA ASN A 95 16.70 1.24 4.39
C ASN A 95 16.43 0.06 5.34
N GLU A 96 17.48 -0.51 5.91
CA GLU A 96 17.39 -1.56 6.92
C GLU A 96 16.83 -1.03 8.25
N LEU A 97 17.18 0.20 8.63
CA LEU A 97 16.59 0.86 9.81
C LEU A 97 15.05 0.97 9.71
N ILE A 98 14.55 1.22 8.51
CA ILE A 98 13.11 1.30 8.21
C ILE A 98 12.51 -0.02 7.70
N ALA A 99 13.26 -1.13 7.67
CA ALA A 99 12.78 -2.44 7.24
C ALA A 99 11.44 -2.85 7.85
N PRO A 100 11.21 -2.64 9.15
CA PRO A 100 9.94 -3.02 9.76
C PRO A 100 8.75 -2.16 9.31
N LEU A 101 9.01 -0.96 8.77
CA LEU A 101 8.02 -0.04 8.25
C LEU A 101 7.69 -0.29 6.78
N ARG A 102 8.52 -1.05 6.05
CA ARG A 102 8.36 -1.30 4.62
C ARG A 102 7.18 -2.23 4.34
N MET A 103 7.39 -3.53 4.40
CA MET A 103 6.36 -4.52 4.09
C MET A 103 5.38 -4.76 5.24
N PRO A 104 5.81 -4.91 6.51
CA PRO A 104 4.90 -5.28 7.60
C PRO A 104 3.81 -4.25 7.85
N LEU A 105 4.19 -2.97 7.94
CA LEU A 105 3.27 -1.87 8.16
C LEU A 105 2.32 -1.68 6.97
N PHE A 106 2.80 -1.88 5.74
CA PHE A 106 1.94 -1.82 4.56
C PHE A 106 0.89 -2.93 4.57
N PHE A 107 1.27 -4.18 4.92
CA PHE A 107 0.33 -5.28 5.06
C PHE A 107 -0.67 -5.06 6.20
N LEU A 108 -0.23 -4.53 7.34
CA LEU A 108 -1.10 -4.13 8.44
C LEU A 108 -2.18 -3.14 7.96
N VAL A 109 -1.75 -2.05 7.32
CA VAL A 109 -2.66 -1.01 6.82
C VAL A 109 -3.59 -1.57 5.73
N SER A 110 -3.09 -2.47 4.88
CA SER A 110 -3.90 -3.14 3.87
C SER A 110 -4.98 -4.01 4.51
N GLY A 111 -4.66 -4.75 5.57
CA GLY A 111 -5.62 -5.53 6.35
C GLY A 111 -6.65 -4.65 7.07
N PHE A 112 -6.19 -3.55 7.67
CA PHE A 112 -7.03 -2.56 8.37
C PHE A 112 -8.19 -2.04 7.51
N PHE A 113 -7.94 -1.78 6.21
CA PHE A 113 -8.98 -1.35 5.27
C PHE A 113 -9.74 -2.49 4.60
N SER A 114 -9.26 -3.73 4.72
CA SER A 114 -9.88 -4.91 4.09
C SER A 114 -10.96 -5.56 4.95
N LEU A 115 -11.24 -5.05 6.15
CA LEU A 115 -12.28 -5.60 7.04
C LEU A 115 -13.67 -5.68 6.39
N LYS A 116 -13.98 -4.79 5.44
CA LYS A 116 -15.23 -4.81 4.65
C LYS A 116 -15.43 -6.10 3.86
N VAL A 117 -14.35 -6.80 3.53
CA VAL A 117 -14.37 -8.05 2.75
C VAL A 117 -15.11 -9.17 3.49
N LEU A 118 -15.13 -9.15 4.82
CA LEU A 118 -15.93 -10.09 5.61
C LEU A 118 -17.44 -9.98 5.32
N GLY A 119 -17.92 -8.85 4.82
CA GLY A 119 -19.31 -8.67 4.41
C GLY A 119 -19.63 -9.21 3.01
N TYR A 120 -18.62 -9.39 2.16
CA TYR A 120 -18.81 -9.67 0.73
C TYR A 120 -19.32 -11.09 0.48
N ARG A 121 -20.12 -11.22 -0.58
CA ARG A 121 -20.41 -12.51 -1.22
C ARG A 121 -19.22 -12.96 -2.09
N CYS A 122 -19.21 -14.23 -2.50
CA CYS A 122 -18.14 -14.77 -3.32
C CYS A 122 -17.94 -13.95 -4.62
N TYR A 123 -19.01 -13.69 -5.37
CA TYR A 123 -18.88 -12.90 -6.61
C TYR A 123 -18.38 -11.46 -6.34
N GLU A 124 -18.83 -10.81 -5.27
CA GLU A 124 -18.40 -9.44 -4.94
C GLU A 124 -16.92 -9.36 -4.55
N LEU A 125 -16.43 -10.38 -3.85
CA LEU A 125 -15.00 -10.53 -3.56
C LEU A 125 -14.19 -10.54 -4.86
N PHE A 126 -14.59 -11.40 -5.80
CA PHE A 126 -13.90 -11.55 -7.07
C PHE A 126 -13.99 -10.29 -7.94
N THR A 127 -15.19 -9.74 -8.14
CA THR A 127 -15.40 -8.62 -9.06
C THR A 127 -14.95 -7.27 -8.51
N LYS A 128 -14.99 -7.05 -7.19
CA LYS A 128 -14.65 -5.75 -6.60
C LYS A 128 -13.20 -5.69 -6.17
N ARG A 129 -12.69 -6.72 -5.48
CA ARG A 129 -11.39 -6.65 -4.80
C ARG A 129 -10.31 -7.48 -5.46
N ILE A 130 -10.57 -8.76 -5.75
CA ILE A 130 -9.56 -9.62 -6.39
C ILE A 130 -9.28 -9.11 -7.80
N TRP A 131 -10.31 -8.79 -8.59
CA TRP A 131 -10.15 -8.20 -9.92
C TRP A 131 -9.25 -6.95 -9.90
N PHE A 132 -9.47 -6.06 -8.92
CA PHE A 132 -8.67 -4.85 -8.77
C PHE A 132 -7.17 -5.11 -8.54
N LEU A 133 -6.84 -6.18 -7.82
CA LEU A 133 -5.46 -6.55 -7.50
C LEU A 133 -4.84 -7.48 -8.56
N ALA A 134 -5.63 -8.39 -9.12
CA ALA A 134 -5.18 -9.44 -10.01
C ALA A 134 -4.89 -8.92 -11.42
N VAL A 135 -5.69 -8.02 -11.97
CA VAL A 135 -5.47 -7.46 -13.32
C VAL A 135 -4.10 -6.79 -13.45
N PRO A 136 -3.72 -5.81 -12.59
CA PRO A 136 -2.41 -5.20 -12.69
C PRO A 136 -1.28 -6.22 -12.49
N TYR A 137 -1.47 -7.21 -11.62
CA TYR A 137 -0.47 -8.25 -11.42
C TYR A 137 -0.27 -9.14 -12.66
N VAL A 138 -1.35 -9.71 -13.20
CA VAL A 138 -1.31 -10.65 -14.32
C VAL A 138 -0.81 -9.99 -15.61
N ILE A 139 -1.05 -8.69 -15.78
CA ILE A 139 -0.61 -7.96 -16.97
C ILE A 139 0.84 -7.48 -16.82
N TRP A 140 1.18 -6.84 -15.69
CA TRP A 140 2.48 -6.19 -15.56
C TRP A 140 3.58 -7.15 -15.11
N ALA A 141 3.29 -8.21 -14.33
CA ALA A 141 4.33 -9.16 -13.90
C ALA A 141 5.03 -9.87 -15.06
N PRO A 142 4.33 -10.41 -16.08
CA PRO A 142 4.99 -10.97 -17.24
C PRO A 142 5.84 -9.94 -17.99
N ILE A 143 5.37 -8.69 -18.10
CA ILE A 143 6.11 -7.61 -18.77
C ILE A 143 7.41 -7.30 -18.01
N GLU A 144 7.34 -7.20 -16.68
CA GLU A 144 8.51 -6.94 -15.84
C GLU A 144 9.53 -8.06 -15.93
N ILE A 145 9.10 -9.32 -15.80
CA ILE A 145 9.95 -10.51 -15.93
C ILE A 145 10.62 -10.52 -17.31
N TRP A 146 9.85 -10.29 -18.37
CA TRP A 146 10.35 -10.30 -19.74
C TRP A 146 11.37 -9.18 -19.98
N LEU A 147 11.07 -7.95 -19.57
CA LEU A 147 12.00 -6.82 -19.70
C LEU A 147 13.31 -7.07 -18.95
N LYS A 148 13.23 -7.68 -17.77
CA LYS A 148 14.40 -7.99 -16.96
C LYS A 148 15.26 -9.10 -17.56
N HIS A 149 14.64 -10.12 -18.14
CA HIS A 149 15.38 -11.15 -18.84
C HIS A 149 15.94 -10.67 -20.17
N LEU A 150 15.26 -9.77 -20.87
CA LEU A 150 15.81 -9.13 -22.07
C LEU A 150 17.06 -8.32 -21.72
N GLU A 151 17.08 -7.62 -20.58
CA GLU A 151 18.29 -6.94 -20.08
C GLU A 151 19.43 -7.95 -19.88
N TRP A 152 19.16 -9.08 -19.21
CA TRP A 152 20.17 -10.12 -19.01
C TRP A 152 20.60 -10.82 -20.29
N HIS A 153 19.71 -10.98 -21.26
CA HIS A 153 20.03 -11.58 -22.54
C HIS A 153 20.98 -10.68 -23.34
N VAL A 154 20.69 -9.39 -23.39
CA VAL A 154 21.49 -8.41 -24.16
C VAL A 154 22.86 -8.15 -23.54
N PHE A 155 22.97 -8.10 -22.21
CA PHE A 155 24.21 -7.67 -21.54
C PHE A 155 24.99 -8.80 -20.83
N LEU A 156 24.35 -9.93 -20.56
CA LEU A 156 24.96 -11.05 -19.81
C LEU A 156 24.87 -12.39 -20.56
N ASP A 157 24.46 -12.38 -21.84
CA ASP A 157 24.29 -13.55 -22.69
C ASP A 157 23.43 -14.67 -22.06
N LYS A 158 22.50 -14.32 -21.17
CA LYS A 158 21.59 -15.29 -20.55
C LYS A 158 20.48 -15.69 -21.53
N PRO A 159 20.00 -16.94 -21.51
CA PRO A 159 18.88 -17.33 -22.35
C PRO A 159 17.61 -16.57 -21.99
N MET A 160 16.78 -16.30 -22.99
CA MET A 160 15.43 -15.80 -22.78
C MET A 160 14.56 -16.81 -22.04
N PRO A 161 13.59 -16.37 -21.23
CA PRO A 161 12.74 -17.26 -20.46
C PRO A 161 11.77 -17.97 -21.39
N ASP A 162 11.66 -19.28 -21.23
CA ASP A 162 10.61 -20.06 -21.89
C ASP A 162 9.23 -19.74 -21.31
N ARG A 163 8.18 -20.10 -22.05
CA ARG A 163 6.79 -19.84 -21.63
C ARG A 163 6.44 -20.50 -20.29
N GLU A 164 6.98 -21.69 -20.05
CA GLU A 164 6.79 -22.44 -18.80
C GLU A 164 7.42 -21.69 -17.62
N TYR A 165 8.67 -21.25 -17.76
CA TYR A 165 9.34 -20.41 -16.76
C TYR A 165 8.57 -19.11 -16.47
N LEU A 166 8.02 -18.47 -17.50
CA LEU A 166 7.20 -17.26 -17.32
C LEU A 166 5.93 -17.54 -16.50
N VAL A 167 5.22 -18.63 -16.81
CA VAL A 167 4.01 -19.03 -16.07
C VAL A 167 4.37 -19.40 -14.63
N GLU A 168 5.40 -20.21 -14.43
CA GLU A 168 5.88 -20.59 -13.10
C GLU A 168 6.30 -19.37 -12.28
N SER A 169 7.02 -18.42 -12.87
CA SER A 169 7.46 -17.20 -12.17
C SER A 169 6.31 -16.28 -11.76
N VAL A 170 5.21 -16.29 -12.52
CA VAL A 170 3.98 -15.56 -12.20
C VAL A 170 3.14 -16.32 -11.16
N VAL A 171 3.12 -17.65 -11.19
CA VAL A 171 2.38 -18.45 -10.20
C VAL A 171 3.11 -18.47 -8.86
N GLU A 172 4.41 -18.77 -8.86
CA GLU A 172 5.28 -18.77 -7.69
C GLU A 172 5.63 -17.37 -7.20
N SER A 173 5.27 -16.31 -7.94
CA SER A 173 5.56 -14.92 -7.57
C SER A 173 7.04 -14.65 -7.28
N SER A 174 7.94 -15.26 -8.04
CA SER A 174 9.38 -15.01 -7.99
C SER A 174 9.77 -13.69 -8.70
N ASN A 175 8.87 -12.71 -8.69
CA ASN A 175 8.97 -11.43 -9.40
C ASN A 175 8.85 -10.22 -8.46
N MET A 176 9.07 -9.02 -9.00
CA MET A 176 9.03 -7.78 -8.20
C MET A 176 7.62 -7.45 -7.68
N TYR A 177 6.57 -8.01 -8.30
CA TYR A 177 5.16 -7.75 -7.96
C TYR A 177 4.52 -8.74 -6.99
N TRP A 178 5.33 -9.57 -6.33
CA TRP A 178 4.89 -10.56 -5.34
C TRP A 178 3.95 -9.99 -4.27
N PHE A 179 4.08 -8.71 -3.92
CA PHE A 179 3.21 -8.04 -2.95
C PHE A 179 1.73 -8.01 -3.39
N LEU A 180 1.44 -7.75 -4.67
CA LEU A 180 0.06 -7.76 -5.19
C LEU A 180 -0.53 -9.18 -5.13
N HIS A 181 0.26 -10.18 -5.53
CA HIS A 181 -0.15 -11.57 -5.44
C HIS A 181 -0.47 -11.95 -3.98
N SER A 182 0.39 -11.60 -3.04
CA SER A 182 0.14 -11.81 -1.60
C SER A 182 -1.14 -11.12 -1.14
N LEU A 183 -1.43 -9.90 -1.58
CA LEU A 183 -2.70 -9.23 -1.23
C LEU A 183 -3.92 -9.97 -1.77
N VAL A 184 -3.86 -10.57 -2.96
CA VAL A 184 -4.94 -11.42 -3.49
C VAL A 184 -5.16 -12.60 -2.54
N LEU A 185 -4.10 -13.35 -2.23
CA LEU A 185 -4.17 -14.51 -1.33
C LEU A 185 -4.68 -14.11 0.07
N PHE A 186 -4.15 -13.05 0.65
CA PHE A 186 -4.51 -12.60 2.00
C PHE A 186 -5.97 -12.13 2.07
N THR A 187 -6.46 -11.53 0.99
CA THR A 187 -7.87 -11.14 0.88
C THR A 187 -8.79 -12.36 0.83
N VAL A 188 -8.39 -13.43 0.11
CA VAL A 188 -9.13 -14.70 0.08
C VAL A 188 -9.13 -15.36 1.46
N VAL A 189 -7.97 -15.42 2.14
CA VAL A 189 -7.86 -15.96 3.51
C VAL A 189 -8.74 -15.18 4.49
N LEU A 190 -8.67 -13.84 4.45
CA LEU A 190 -9.52 -12.99 5.29
C LEU A 190 -11.01 -13.22 5.00
N TRP A 191 -11.39 -13.35 3.73
CA TRP A 191 -12.76 -13.68 3.36
C TRP A 191 -13.20 -15.04 3.90
N ALA A 192 -12.34 -16.07 3.85
CA ALA A 192 -12.62 -17.38 4.44
C ALA A 192 -12.87 -17.30 5.96
N CYS A 193 -12.23 -16.36 6.67
CA CYS A 193 -12.50 -16.10 8.10
C CYS A 193 -13.92 -15.54 8.37
N LYS A 194 -14.72 -15.22 7.35
CA LYS A 194 -16.13 -14.83 7.49
C LYS A 194 -16.97 -15.93 8.13
N PHE A 195 -16.70 -17.19 7.80
CA PHE A 195 -17.47 -18.35 8.27
C PHE A 195 -17.18 -18.74 9.73
N VAL A 196 -16.24 -18.03 10.36
CA VAL A 196 -15.69 -18.36 11.68
C VAL A 196 -16.15 -17.30 12.68
N PRO A 197 -16.58 -17.70 13.90
CA PRO A 197 -16.99 -16.75 14.92
C PRO A 197 -15.83 -15.84 15.34
N PRO A 198 -16.08 -14.61 15.79
CA PRO A 198 -15.03 -13.61 16.03
C PRO A 198 -13.89 -14.07 16.96
N TRP A 199 -14.20 -14.88 17.98
CA TRP A 199 -13.19 -15.41 18.91
C TRP A 199 -12.24 -16.42 18.23
N ALA A 200 -12.78 -17.29 17.35
CA ALA A 200 -12.00 -18.31 16.67
C ALA A 200 -11.12 -17.74 15.55
N ARG A 201 -11.35 -16.50 15.11
CA ARG A 201 -10.44 -15.80 14.17
C ARG A 201 -9.05 -15.59 14.77
N TRP A 202 -8.95 -15.38 16.09
CA TRP A 202 -7.67 -15.30 16.79
C TRP A 202 -6.97 -16.65 16.89
N LEU A 203 -7.73 -17.75 16.99
CA LEU A 203 -7.16 -19.09 16.89
C LEU A 203 -6.60 -19.36 15.49
N ILE A 204 -7.28 -18.92 14.44
CA ILE A 204 -6.76 -19.02 13.06
C ILE A 204 -5.47 -18.21 12.91
N PHE A 205 -5.43 -16.99 13.46
CA PHE A 205 -4.22 -16.18 13.47
C PHE A 205 -3.06 -16.91 14.17
N GLY A 206 -3.30 -17.48 15.35
CA GLY A 206 -2.29 -18.26 16.08
C GLY A 206 -1.87 -19.51 15.32
N LEU A 207 -2.82 -20.24 14.74
CA LEU A 207 -2.55 -21.42 13.92
C LEU A 207 -1.67 -21.07 12.72
N ILE A 208 -1.95 -19.98 12.00
CA ILE A 208 -1.12 -19.54 10.87
C ILE A 208 0.28 -19.18 11.35
N LEU A 209 0.41 -18.49 12.50
CA LEU A 209 1.71 -18.12 13.04
C LEU A 209 2.61 -19.33 13.34
N PHE A 210 2.04 -20.42 13.87
CA PHE A 210 2.80 -21.63 14.23
C PHE A 210 2.85 -22.69 13.11
N ALA A 211 1.82 -22.78 12.26
CA ALA A 211 1.70 -23.82 11.25
C ALA A 211 2.29 -23.41 9.88
N ALA A 212 2.43 -22.12 9.60
CA ALA A 212 2.98 -21.67 8.32
C ALA A 212 4.40 -22.20 8.00
N PRO A 213 5.32 -22.38 8.97
CA PRO A 213 6.64 -22.95 8.68
C PRO A 213 6.66 -24.49 8.55
N LEU A 214 5.52 -25.17 8.74
CA LEU A 214 5.38 -26.61 8.44
C LEU A 214 5.08 -26.88 6.95
N LEU A 215 4.80 -25.84 6.16
CA LEU A 215 4.51 -25.97 4.73
C LEU A 215 5.81 -26.02 3.93
N PRO A 216 5.89 -26.85 2.85
CA PRO A 216 7.05 -26.85 1.96
C PRO A 216 7.30 -25.45 1.38
N TYR A 217 8.57 -25.10 1.15
CA TYR A 217 9.03 -23.74 0.90
C TYR A 217 9.25 -23.39 -0.59
N PRO A 218 8.22 -23.01 -1.37
CA PRO A 218 8.42 -22.03 -2.42
C PRO A 218 8.82 -20.68 -1.79
N PRO A 219 9.67 -19.85 -2.45
CA PRO A 219 10.04 -18.52 -1.97
C PRO A 219 8.86 -17.61 -1.62
N LEU A 220 7.72 -17.77 -2.29
CA LEU A 220 6.48 -17.05 -1.98
C LEU A 220 5.86 -17.49 -0.65
N MET A 221 5.88 -18.78 -0.32
CA MET A 221 5.26 -19.26 0.93
C MET A 221 5.99 -18.73 2.15
N ALA A 222 7.32 -18.57 2.11
CA ALA A 222 8.06 -17.92 3.18
C ALA A 222 7.59 -16.46 3.40
N LYS A 223 7.47 -15.68 2.32
CA LYS A 223 6.98 -14.29 2.40
C LYS A 223 5.52 -14.22 2.87
N VAL A 224 4.66 -15.09 2.34
CA VAL A 224 3.25 -15.21 2.73
C VAL A 224 3.14 -15.55 4.22
N ALA A 225 3.91 -16.51 4.69
CA ALA A 225 3.96 -16.92 6.09
C ALA A 225 4.36 -15.76 7.02
N THR A 226 5.38 -14.96 6.65
CA THR A 226 5.82 -13.82 7.48
C THR A 226 4.78 -12.70 7.55
N TYR A 227 4.13 -12.39 6.42
CA TYR A 227 3.33 -11.16 6.32
C TYR A 227 1.82 -11.35 6.44
N LEU A 228 1.30 -12.57 6.22
CA LEU A 228 -0.13 -12.87 6.40
C LEU A 228 -0.59 -12.56 7.83
N PRO A 229 0.15 -12.90 8.90
CA PRO A 229 -0.19 -12.50 10.26
C PRO A 229 -0.29 -10.98 10.40
N CYS A 230 0.62 -10.20 9.83
CA CYS A 230 0.54 -8.73 9.89
C CYS A 230 -0.74 -8.20 9.26
N PHE A 231 -1.15 -8.75 8.12
CA PHE A 231 -2.40 -8.40 7.44
C PHE A 231 -3.64 -8.77 8.28
N LEU A 232 -3.69 -10.00 8.79
CA LEU A 232 -4.81 -10.46 9.62
C LEU A 232 -4.90 -9.68 10.93
N PHE A 233 -3.77 -9.39 11.56
CA PHE A 233 -3.70 -8.52 12.74
C PHE A 233 -4.24 -7.13 12.42
N GLY A 234 -3.86 -6.54 11.28
CA GLY A 234 -4.41 -5.27 10.81
C GLY A 234 -5.94 -5.27 10.68
N ALA A 235 -6.52 -6.37 10.18
CA ALA A 235 -7.96 -6.54 10.05
C ALA A 235 -8.66 -6.75 11.41
N PHE A 236 -8.22 -7.73 12.20
CA PHE A 236 -8.88 -8.15 13.43
C PHE A 236 -8.66 -7.15 14.58
N ALA A 237 -7.46 -6.58 14.70
CA ALA A 237 -7.10 -5.60 15.72
C ALA A 237 -7.49 -4.16 15.35
N ARG A 238 -8.28 -3.92 14.29
CA ARG A 238 -8.64 -2.59 13.79
C ARG A 238 -9.08 -1.61 14.91
N PRO A 239 -9.97 -1.98 15.86
CA PRO A 239 -10.35 -1.09 16.96
C PRO A 239 -9.17 -0.77 17.91
N TRP A 240 -8.32 -1.75 18.21
CA TRP A 240 -7.16 -1.58 19.09
C TRP A 240 -6.09 -0.71 18.44
N ILE A 241 -5.79 -0.93 17.16
CA ILE A 241 -4.85 -0.11 16.38
C ILE A 241 -5.34 1.35 16.34
N THR A 242 -6.64 1.57 16.14
CA THR A 242 -7.22 2.92 16.11
C THR A 242 -7.04 3.61 17.47
N ARG A 243 -7.41 2.94 18.57
CA ARG A 243 -7.23 3.46 19.94
C ARG A 243 -5.76 3.69 20.28
N PHE A 244 -4.87 2.83 19.83
CA PHE A 244 -3.43 2.96 20.05
C PHE A 244 -2.88 4.18 19.30
N ALA A 245 -3.25 4.36 18.04
CA ALA A 245 -2.85 5.51 17.24
C ALA A 245 -3.35 6.84 17.83
N GLU A 246 -4.59 6.88 18.36
CA GLU A 246 -5.12 8.05 19.09
C GLU A 246 -4.33 8.38 20.36
N GLN A 247 -3.69 7.37 20.96
CA GLN A 247 -2.94 7.48 22.21
C GLN A 247 -1.42 7.49 22.00
N ALA A 248 -0.93 7.58 20.76
CA ALA A 248 0.48 7.41 20.41
C ALA A 248 1.45 8.33 21.16
N PHE A 249 1.00 9.51 21.61
CA PHE A 249 1.83 10.50 22.32
C PHE A 249 1.74 10.40 23.84
N LYS A 250 0.99 9.44 24.40
CA LYS A 250 1.02 9.20 25.84
C LYS A 250 2.37 8.54 26.22
N PRO A 251 2.92 8.84 27.42
CA PRO A 251 4.22 8.29 27.83
C PRO A 251 4.31 6.76 27.73
N TRP A 252 3.26 6.05 28.16
CA TRP A 252 3.22 4.59 28.08
C TRP A 252 3.27 4.07 26.63
N ALA A 253 2.65 4.78 25.69
CA ALA A 253 2.63 4.39 24.29
C ALA A 253 4.01 4.62 23.67
N LEU A 254 4.67 5.75 23.96
CA LEU A 254 6.04 6.03 23.51
C LEU A 254 7.03 4.98 24.04
N VAL A 255 6.94 4.63 25.33
CA VAL A 255 7.76 3.57 25.93
C VAL A 255 7.48 2.23 25.24
N LEU A 256 6.21 1.87 25.02
CA LEU A 256 5.86 0.65 24.30
C LEU A 256 6.42 0.66 22.88
N GLY A 257 6.30 1.77 22.15
CA GLY A 257 6.85 1.93 20.80
C GLY A 257 8.36 1.72 20.76
N LEU A 258 9.08 2.37 21.68
CA LEU A 258 10.53 2.27 21.78
C LEU A 258 10.98 0.85 22.15
N MET A 259 10.35 0.24 23.16
CA MET A 259 10.62 -1.14 23.57
C MET A 259 10.27 -2.14 22.47
N SER A 260 9.20 -1.88 21.71
CA SER A 260 8.79 -2.74 20.60
C SER A 260 9.80 -2.70 19.45
N TYR A 261 10.38 -1.52 19.18
CA TYR A 261 11.41 -1.35 18.16
C TYR A 261 12.72 -2.03 18.57
N PHE A 262 13.24 -1.72 19.76
CA PHE A 262 14.50 -2.32 20.23
C PHE A 262 14.35 -3.82 20.48
N GLY A 263 13.27 -4.26 21.13
CA GLY A 263 13.03 -5.67 21.39
C GLY A 263 12.94 -6.49 20.10
N ALA A 264 12.31 -5.95 19.06
CA ALA A 264 12.24 -6.64 17.78
C ALA A 264 13.57 -6.60 17.02
N ARG A 265 14.36 -5.53 17.13
CA ARG A 265 15.73 -5.47 16.60
C ARG A 265 16.66 -6.49 17.28
N GLU A 266 16.64 -6.56 18.60
CA GLU A 266 17.40 -7.55 19.37
C GLU A 266 17.00 -8.98 18.97
N LEU A 267 15.69 -9.25 18.82
CA LEU A 267 15.21 -10.55 18.37
C LEU A 267 15.71 -10.91 16.96
N LEU A 268 15.75 -9.96 16.03
CA LEU A 268 16.33 -10.18 14.70
C LEU A 268 17.84 -10.44 14.74
N MET A 269 18.57 -9.81 15.65
CA MET A 269 20.01 -10.06 15.82
C MET A 269 20.29 -11.45 16.41
N ILE A 270 19.48 -11.91 17.36
CA ILE A 270 19.54 -13.28 17.89
C ILE A 270 19.21 -14.28 16.78
N LEU A 271 18.18 -13.98 15.98
CA LEU A 271 17.73 -14.81 14.87
C LEU A 271 18.83 -15.04 13.82
N ALA A 272 19.71 -14.07 13.59
CA ALA A 272 20.79 -14.20 12.62
C ALA A 272 21.75 -15.36 12.90
N GLY A 273 21.80 -15.87 14.14
CA GLY A 273 22.56 -17.06 14.52
C GLY A 273 21.76 -18.36 14.57
N THR A 274 20.48 -18.36 14.18
CA THR A 274 19.61 -19.55 14.26
C THR A 274 19.69 -20.37 12.99
N GLU A 275 20.08 -21.64 13.10
CA GLU A 275 20.21 -22.55 11.94
C GLU A 275 18.89 -23.23 11.56
N ASP A 276 17.96 -23.42 12.50
CA ASP A 276 16.67 -24.07 12.25
C ASP A 276 15.73 -23.14 11.43
N PRO A 277 15.35 -23.51 10.20
CA PRO A 277 14.49 -22.69 9.34
C PRO A 277 13.08 -22.47 9.90
N TYR A 278 12.55 -23.44 10.66
CA TYR A 278 11.22 -23.33 11.28
C TYR A 278 11.25 -22.28 12.38
N VAL A 279 12.21 -22.39 13.31
CA VAL A 279 12.38 -21.43 14.40
C VAL A 279 12.68 -20.05 13.81
N ALA A 280 13.50 -20.00 12.76
CA ALA A 280 13.87 -18.75 12.13
C ALA A 280 12.66 -18.01 11.53
N GLN A 281 11.78 -18.73 10.85
CA GLN A 281 10.58 -18.19 10.24
C GLN A 281 9.55 -17.71 11.29
N VAL A 282 9.30 -18.50 12.35
CA VAL A 282 8.39 -18.10 13.43
C VAL A 282 8.92 -16.83 14.11
N MET A 283 10.20 -16.81 14.48
CA MET A 283 10.81 -15.65 15.14
C MET A 283 10.87 -14.43 14.23
N SER A 284 11.11 -14.59 12.93
CA SER A 284 11.01 -13.49 11.96
C SER A 284 9.61 -12.90 11.92
N THR A 285 8.58 -13.74 11.94
CA THR A 285 7.17 -13.31 11.97
C THR A 285 6.84 -12.60 13.27
N VAL A 286 7.29 -13.12 14.41
CA VAL A 286 7.12 -12.50 15.74
C VAL A 286 7.83 -11.16 15.81
N ALA A 287 9.10 -11.08 15.38
CA ALA A 287 9.85 -9.83 15.32
C ALA A 287 9.15 -8.80 14.42
N THR A 288 8.62 -9.26 13.29
CA THR A 288 7.86 -8.42 12.37
C THR A 288 6.61 -7.85 13.02
N LEU A 289 5.84 -8.67 13.76
CA LEU A 289 4.67 -8.22 14.51
C LEU A 289 5.05 -7.28 15.66
N LEU A 290 6.16 -7.57 16.36
CA LEU A 290 6.65 -6.79 17.48
C LEU A 290 7.07 -5.38 17.05
N HIS A 291 7.50 -5.16 15.81
CA HIS A 291 7.81 -3.81 15.32
C HIS A 291 6.58 -2.92 15.07
N LEU A 292 5.38 -3.50 14.94
CA LEU A 292 4.19 -2.75 14.51
C LEU A 292 3.81 -1.58 15.42
N PRO A 293 3.84 -1.67 16.77
CA PRO A 293 3.52 -0.54 17.64
C PRO A 293 4.49 0.64 17.44
N GLY A 294 5.80 0.37 17.39
CA GLY A 294 6.82 1.39 17.10
C GLY A 294 6.62 2.03 15.73
N GLY A 295 6.28 1.22 14.72
CA GLY A 295 5.97 1.72 13.38
C GLY A 295 4.73 2.62 13.33
N ILE A 296 3.66 2.26 14.06
CA ILE A 296 2.45 3.09 14.16
C ILE A 296 2.77 4.43 14.83
N ILE A 297 3.54 4.45 15.92
CA ILE A 297 3.92 5.68 16.60
C ILE A 297 4.73 6.59 15.68
N LEU A 298 5.70 6.02 14.96
CA LEU A 298 6.52 6.78 14.02
C LEU A 298 5.68 7.43 12.92
N VAL A 299 4.79 6.68 12.26
CA VAL A 299 3.96 7.26 11.17
C VAL A 299 2.90 8.23 11.68
N VAL A 300 2.40 8.05 12.91
CA VAL A 300 1.53 9.03 13.57
C VAL A 300 2.32 10.31 13.91
N GLY A 301 3.57 10.18 14.33
CA GLY A 301 4.52 11.30 14.51
C GLY A 301 4.77 12.06 13.21
N LEU A 302 5.13 11.34 12.15
CA LEU A 302 5.37 11.90 10.82
C LEU A 302 4.12 12.59 10.24
N ALA A 303 2.92 12.06 10.52
CA ALA A 303 1.67 12.65 10.09
C ALA A 303 1.39 14.03 10.71
N LYS A 304 2.00 14.36 11.86
CA LYS A 304 1.87 15.67 12.49
C LYS A 304 2.82 16.73 11.93
N ILE A 305 3.85 16.33 11.20
CA ILE A 305 4.76 17.27 10.53
C ILE A 305 4.03 17.76 9.28
N PRO A 306 3.67 19.05 9.15
CA PRO A 306 2.71 19.50 8.13
C PRO A 306 3.21 19.20 6.71
N LEU A 307 4.42 19.62 6.37
CA LEU A 307 4.99 19.40 5.03
C LEU A 307 5.24 17.92 4.74
N LEU A 308 5.95 17.23 5.65
CA LEU A 308 6.33 15.83 5.44
C LEU A 308 5.12 14.89 5.44
N GLY A 309 4.17 15.12 6.35
CA GLY A 309 2.93 14.38 6.45
C GLY A 309 2.06 14.54 5.20
N GLU A 310 1.92 15.75 4.66
CA GLU A 310 1.17 15.97 3.40
C GLU A 310 1.84 15.30 2.20
N MET A 311 3.17 15.39 2.10
CA MET A 311 3.94 14.74 1.03
C MET A 311 3.78 13.22 1.08
N LEU A 312 3.99 12.62 2.27
CA LEU A 312 3.85 11.17 2.45
C LEU A 312 2.41 10.70 2.20
N GLN A 313 1.39 11.47 2.60
CA GLN A 313 0.01 11.16 2.26
C GLN A 313 -0.26 11.20 0.76
N ARG A 314 0.30 12.18 0.04
CA ARG A 314 0.14 12.29 -1.42
C ARG A 314 0.78 11.09 -2.12
N ILE A 315 1.97 10.69 -1.71
CA ILE A 315 2.65 9.47 -2.19
C ILE A 315 1.81 8.24 -1.84
N GLY A 316 1.33 8.15 -0.60
CA GLY A 316 0.48 7.06 -0.09
C GLY A 316 -0.82 6.84 -0.85
N ARG A 317 -1.39 7.89 -1.46
CA ARG A 317 -2.58 7.78 -2.33
C ARG A 317 -2.26 7.21 -3.72
N HIS A 318 -1.01 7.27 -4.17
CA HIS A 318 -0.56 6.81 -5.49
C HIS A 318 0.35 5.58 -5.42
N THR A 319 0.34 4.85 -4.30
CA THR A 319 1.26 3.73 -4.07
C THR A 319 1.19 2.65 -5.15
N LEU A 320 0.00 2.37 -5.69
CA LEU A 320 -0.15 1.35 -6.73
C LEU A 320 0.63 1.70 -8.01
N ILE A 321 0.53 2.94 -8.48
CA ILE A 321 1.24 3.41 -9.68
C ILE A 321 2.75 3.38 -9.44
N ILE A 322 3.19 3.90 -8.29
CA ILE A 322 4.61 3.91 -7.92
C ILE A 322 5.14 2.47 -7.84
N TYR A 323 4.36 1.56 -7.24
CA TYR A 323 4.73 0.16 -7.10
C TYR A 323 4.91 -0.56 -8.45
N ILE A 324 3.99 -0.35 -9.39
CA ILE A 324 4.09 -1.00 -10.71
C ILE A 324 5.21 -0.36 -11.56
N SER A 325 5.32 0.96 -11.53
CA SER A 325 6.22 1.70 -12.43
C SER A 325 7.70 1.61 -12.06
N HIS A 326 8.06 1.59 -10.77
CA HIS A 326 9.46 1.73 -10.38
C HIS A 326 10.40 0.60 -10.87
N PRO A 327 10.07 -0.72 -10.83
CA PRO A 327 11.01 -1.73 -11.32
C PRO A 327 11.15 -1.68 -12.84
N ILE A 328 10.08 -1.33 -13.56
CA ILE A 328 10.12 -1.13 -15.01
C ILE A 328 10.99 0.09 -15.35
N ALA A 329 10.82 1.21 -14.65
CA ALA A 329 11.62 2.40 -14.86
C ALA A 329 13.11 2.15 -14.56
N LEU A 330 13.42 1.44 -13.46
CA LEU A 330 14.79 1.05 -13.14
C LEU A 330 15.38 0.13 -14.21
N THR A 331 14.63 -0.86 -14.68
CA THR A 331 15.10 -1.78 -15.73
C THR A 331 15.33 -1.05 -17.05
N VAL A 332 14.32 -0.34 -17.55
CA VAL A 332 14.34 0.32 -18.87
C VAL A 332 15.34 1.47 -18.92
N ILE A 333 15.43 2.29 -17.87
CA ILE A 333 16.28 3.48 -17.89
C ILE A 333 17.67 3.17 -17.32
N PHE A 334 17.74 2.69 -16.08
CA PHE A 334 19.03 2.43 -15.44
C PHE A 334 19.67 1.12 -15.96
N GLY A 335 18.91 0.03 -16.04
CA GLY A 335 19.39 -1.28 -16.49
C GLY A 335 19.97 -1.25 -17.91
N TYR A 336 19.19 -0.80 -18.90
CA TYR A 336 19.66 -0.80 -20.30
C TYR A 336 20.73 0.25 -20.62
N TYR A 337 20.63 1.46 -20.07
CA TYR A 337 21.48 2.56 -20.52
C TYR A 337 22.71 2.80 -19.65
N PHE A 338 22.67 2.42 -18.37
CA PHE A 338 23.67 2.88 -17.40
C PHE A 338 24.33 1.77 -16.60
N ARG A 339 23.63 0.67 -16.31
CA ARG A 339 24.15 -0.40 -15.44
C ARG A 339 25.38 -1.10 -16.03
N TYR A 340 25.38 -1.37 -17.34
CA TYR A 340 26.44 -2.11 -18.03
C TYR A 340 27.38 -1.19 -18.82
N ARG A 341 27.55 0.05 -18.38
CA ARG A 341 28.41 1.04 -19.04
C ARG A 341 29.89 0.64 -19.01
N ASP A 342 30.63 1.13 -19.99
CA ASP A 342 32.10 1.10 -19.97
C ASP A 342 32.64 1.90 -18.77
N GLY A 343 33.57 1.30 -18.03
CA GLY A 343 34.13 1.83 -16.79
C GLY A 343 33.45 1.35 -15.49
N GLY A 344 32.31 0.65 -15.59
CA GLY A 344 31.63 0.04 -14.45
C GLY A 344 31.05 1.03 -13.43
N ILE A 345 30.43 0.48 -12.39
CA ILE A 345 29.94 1.22 -11.22
C ILE A 345 30.48 0.54 -9.97
N GLY A 346 31.10 1.30 -9.07
CA GLY A 346 31.63 0.78 -7.81
C GLY A 346 31.87 1.88 -6.79
N LEU A 347 32.11 1.49 -5.54
CA LEU A 347 32.43 2.42 -4.45
C LEU A 347 33.83 3.00 -4.56
N ASP A 348 34.78 2.22 -5.09
CA ASP A 348 36.17 2.64 -5.26
C ASP A 348 36.40 3.51 -6.51
N ALA A 349 35.33 3.79 -7.28
CA ALA A 349 35.42 4.61 -8.47
C ALA A 349 35.69 6.09 -8.11
N THR A 350 36.80 6.63 -8.61
CA THR A 350 37.22 8.02 -8.34
C THR A 350 36.38 9.06 -9.08
N GLY A 351 35.73 8.67 -10.18
CA GLY A 351 34.88 9.54 -10.98
C GLY A 351 33.43 9.57 -10.49
N LEU A 352 32.81 10.75 -10.48
CA LEU A 352 31.43 10.94 -10.01
C LEU A 352 30.42 9.99 -10.71
N MET A 353 30.53 9.82 -12.02
CA MET A 353 29.65 8.95 -12.82
C MET A 353 29.97 7.45 -12.73
N GLY A 354 31.08 7.06 -12.11
CA GLY A 354 31.39 5.67 -11.78
C GLY A 354 31.01 5.30 -10.34
N HIS A 355 30.77 6.29 -9.48
CA HIS A 355 30.54 6.07 -8.06
C HIS A 355 29.12 5.57 -7.77
N THR A 356 28.99 4.49 -7.00
CA THR A 356 27.71 3.85 -6.61
C THR A 356 26.70 4.83 -5.99
N ASN A 357 27.12 5.64 -5.00
CA ASN A 357 26.26 6.64 -4.35
C ASN A 357 25.62 7.63 -5.35
N THR A 358 26.34 8.03 -6.41
CA THR A 358 25.79 8.90 -7.45
C THR A 358 24.61 8.23 -8.14
N TRP A 359 24.77 6.95 -8.51
CA TRP A 359 23.70 6.20 -9.18
C TRP A 359 22.51 5.91 -8.27
N ILE A 360 22.72 5.70 -6.98
CA ILE A 360 21.61 5.62 -6.01
C ILE A 360 20.80 6.91 -6.02
N LEU A 361 21.46 8.08 -5.97
CA LEU A 361 20.79 9.37 -5.99
C LEU A 361 20.12 9.66 -7.34
N LEU A 362 20.71 9.24 -8.46
CA LEU A 362 20.15 9.41 -9.81
C LEU A 362 18.98 8.45 -10.09
N CYS A 363 18.94 7.27 -9.46
CA CYS A 363 17.83 6.34 -9.63
C CYS A 363 16.54 6.84 -8.94
N ILE A 364 16.63 7.69 -7.91
CA ILE A 364 15.45 8.28 -7.26
C ILE A 364 14.60 9.08 -8.28
N PRO A 365 15.13 10.11 -8.97
CA PRO A 365 14.34 10.84 -9.96
C PRO A 365 13.93 9.95 -11.15
N VAL A 366 14.69 8.90 -11.50
CA VAL A 366 14.27 7.91 -12.52
C VAL A 366 12.97 7.20 -12.10
N THR A 367 12.87 6.76 -10.85
CA THR A 367 11.63 6.11 -10.35
C THR A 367 10.46 7.09 -10.26
N VAL A 368 10.72 8.35 -9.91
CA VAL A 368 9.70 9.42 -9.91
C VAL A 368 9.20 9.68 -11.33
N PHE A 369 10.11 9.78 -12.31
CA PHE A 369 9.77 9.91 -13.72
C PHE A 369 8.92 8.72 -14.20
N GLY A 370 9.30 7.50 -13.85
CA GLY A 370 8.52 6.29 -14.13
C GLY A 370 7.09 6.37 -13.59
N ALA A 371 6.92 6.83 -12.35
CA ALA A 371 5.60 7.02 -11.75
C ALA A 371 4.75 8.05 -12.51
N PHE A 372 5.35 9.17 -12.94
CA PHE A 372 4.65 10.15 -13.78
C PHE A 372 4.27 9.57 -15.15
N ALA A 373 5.18 8.84 -15.80
CA ALA A 373 4.90 8.19 -17.08
C ALA A 373 3.70 7.22 -16.96
N PHE A 374 3.66 6.39 -15.91
CA PHE A 374 2.53 5.50 -15.66
C PHE A 374 1.25 6.25 -15.26
N GLN A 375 1.34 7.41 -14.61
CA GLN A 375 0.19 8.27 -14.35
C GLN A 375 -0.41 8.85 -15.65
N PHE A 376 0.41 9.12 -16.67
CA PHE A 376 -0.10 9.46 -18.00
C PHE A 376 -0.69 8.24 -18.69
N LEU A 377 0.00 7.10 -18.60
CA LEU A 377 -0.46 5.84 -19.17
C LEU A 377 -1.80 5.39 -18.59
N SER A 378 -2.05 5.67 -17.31
CA SER A 378 -3.31 5.35 -16.65
C SER A 378 -4.51 6.15 -17.18
N LYS A 379 -4.28 7.24 -17.94
CA LYS A 379 -5.33 8.04 -18.58
C LYS A 379 -5.66 7.55 -19.99
N VAL A 380 -4.83 6.69 -20.58
CA VAL A 380 -5.05 6.15 -21.92
C VAL A 380 -6.15 5.09 -21.85
N PRO A 381 -7.15 5.09 -22.77
CA PRO A 381 -8.17 4.05 -22.82
C PRO A 381 -7.53 2.65 -22.92
N VAL A 382 -8.16 1.64 -22.31
CA VAL A 382 -7.67 0.25 -22.22
C VAL A 382 -6.41 0.08 -21.36
N ILE A 383 -5.35 0.86 -21.55
CA ILE A 383 -4.14 0.75 -20.72
C ILE A 383 -4.41 1.21 -19.29
N GLY A 384 -5.23 2.25 -19.11
CA GLY A 384 -5.71 2.64 -17.79
C GLY A 384 -6.43 1.52 -17.05
N TRP A 385 -7.09 0.60 -17.75
CA TRP A 385 -7.76 -0.54 -17.13
C TRP A 385 -6.77 -1.59 -16.62
N THR A 386 -5.57 -1.67 -17.20
CA THR A 386 -4.55 -2.62 -16.73
C THR A 386 -3.92 -2.16 -15.42
N ILE A 387 -3.96 -0.85 -15.12
CA ILE A 387 -3.44 -0.27 -13.87
C ILE A 387 -4.57 -0.11 -12.84
N PHE A 388 -5.72 0.44 -13.28
CA PHE A 388 -6.91 0.68 -12.46
C PHE A 388 -8.13 0.03 -13.13
N PRO A 389 -8.28 -1.29 -13.01
CA PRO A 389 -9.42 -1.99 -13.60
C PRO A 389 -10.74 -1.52 -12.98
N PRO A 390 -11.79 -1.25 -13.78
CA PRO A 390 -13.09 -0.87 -13.25
C PRO A 390 -13.76 -2.03 -12.53
N HIS A 391 -14.68 -1.73 -11.61
CA HIS A 391 -15.53 -2.74 -10.98
C HIS A 391 -16.46 -3.38 -12.01
N ILE A 392 -16.43 -4.70 -12.11
CA ILE A 392 -17.25 -5.49 -13.05
C ILE A 392 -18.46 -6.15 -12.36
N ASP A 393 -18.79 -5.71 -11.15
CA ASP A 393 -19.91 -6.25 -10.37
C ASP A 393 -21.26 -6.05 -11.06
N HIS A 394 -21.47 -4.93 -11.74
CA HIS A 394 -22.67 -4.65 -12.53
C HIS A 394 -22.89 -5.66 -13.68
N LEU A 395 -21.82 -6.24 -14.23
CA LEU A 395 -21.91 -7.26 -15.29
C LEU A 395 -22.31 -8.63 -14.74
N VAL A 396 -21.88 -8.93 -13.50
CA VAL A 396 -22.06 -10.25 -12.88
C VAL A 396 -23.31 -10.31 -11.99
N ALA A 397 -23.72 -9.19 -11.39
CA ALA A 397 -24.85 -9.12 -10.47
C ALA A 397 -26.20 -9.60 -11.04
N PRO A 398 -26.57 -9.31 -12.31
CA PRO A 398 -27.78 -9.86 -12.92
C PRO A 398 -27.76 -11.38 -13.03
N ILE A 399 -26.59 -11.95 -13.36
CA ILE A 399 -26.39 -13.40 -13.47
C ILE A 399 -26.47 -14.02 -12.08
N ALA A 400 -25.77 -13.47 -11.09
CA ALA A 400 -25.76 -13.97 -9.72
C ALA A 400 -27.16 -13.95 -9.07
N ARG A 401 -27.97 -12.90 -9.34
CA ARG A 401 -29.36 -12.81 -8.85
C ARG A 401 -30.28 -13.88 -9.45
N ARG A 402 -30.02 -14.35 -10.66
CA ARG A 402 -30.78 -15.44 -11.29
C ARG A 402 -30.61 -16.77 -10.55
N TRP A 403 -29.46 -17.00 -9.91
CA TRP A 403 -29.16 -18.22 -9.16
C TRP A 403 -29.57 -18.17 -7.68
N HIS A 404 -29.85 -16.97 -7.14
CA HIS A 404 -30.34 -16.77 -5.77
C HIS A 404 -31.57 -15.84 -5.76
N PRO A 405 -32.79 -16.37 -6.01
CA PRO A 405 -34.01 -15.58 -6.17
C PRO A 405 -34.43 -14.78 -4.94
N GLY A 406 -33.96 -15.17 -3.74
CA GLY A 406 -34.30 -14.50 -2.47
C GLY A 406 -33.78 -13.06 -2.32
N ASP A 407 -32.98 -12.59 -3.28
CA ASP A 407 -32.36 -11.27 -3.29
C ASP A 407 -33.08 -10.24 -4.18
N ALA A 408 -34.27 -10.57 -4.70
CA ALA A 408 -35.11 -9.56 -5.31
C ALA A 408 -35.45 -8.49 -4.23
N PRO A 409 -35.17 -7.20 -4.47
CA PRO A 409 -35.71 -6.17 -3.59
C PRO A 409 -37.22 -6.39 -3.53
N ARG A 410 -37.77 -6.58 -2.33
CA ARG A 410 -39.21 -6.63 -2.12
C ARG A 410 -39.78 -5.42 -2.85
N ALA A 411 -40.60 -5.66 -3.87
CA ALA A 411 -41.27 -4.60 -4.61
C ALA A 411 -41.84 -3.63 -3.57
N GLY A 412 -41.38 -2.38 -3.62
CA GLY A 412 -41.76 -1.37 -2.66
C GLY A 412 -43.28 -1.32 -2.60
N THR A 413 -43.82 -1.30 -1.38
CA THR A 413 -45.11 -0.69 -1.12
C THR A 413 -45.16 0.65 -1.86
N PRO A 414 -46.18 0.90 -2.69
CA PRO A 414 -46.29 2.17 -3.41
C PRO A 414 -46.31 3.31 -2.40
N ASP A 415 -45.48 4.31 -2.65
CA ASP A 415 -45.41 5.55 -1.89
C ASP A 415 -46.79 6.21 -1.91
N ALA A 416 -47.49 6.24 -0.77
CA ALA A 416 -48.84 6.80 -0.62
C ALA A 416 -48.83 8.34 -0.62
N ARG A 417 -48.11 8.96 -1.57
CA ARG A 417 -48.04 10.42 -1.80
C ARG A 417 -48.28 10.83 -3.26
N GLN A 418 -48.99 10.01 -4.03
CA GLN A 418 -49.51 10.39 -5.35
C GLN A 418 -51.02 10.10 -5.53
N ALA A 419 -51.79 10.16 -4.45
CA ALA A 419 -53.26 10.17 -4.51
C ALA A 419 -53.77 11.50 -3.94
N GLY A 420 -53.68 12.56 -4.74
CA GLY A 420 -54.04 13.89 -4.26
C GLY A 420 -54.05 14.96 -5.34
N ALA A 421 -54.66 14.70 -6.50
CA ALA A 421 -55.21 15.73 -7.39
C ALA A 421 -55.84 15.06 -8.61
N GLN A 422 -57.17 14.87 -8.61
CA GLN A 422 -58.08 15.06 -9.75
C GLN A 422 -59.44 14.40 -9.44
N GLY A 423 -60.50 15.20 -9.46
CA GLY A 423 -61.90 14.73 -9.50
C GLY A 423 -62.83 15.42 -8.49
N GLN A 424 -63.17 16.68 -8.71
CA GLN A 424 -64.40 17.26 -8.17
C GLN A 424 -65.62 16.60 -8.87
N PRO A 425 -66.69 16.22 -8.16
CA PRO A 425 -67.94 15.82 -8.77
C PRO A 425 -68.84 17.04 -9.00
N SER A 426 -69.27 17.22 -10.25
CA SER A 426 -70.37 18.08 -10.65
C SER A 426 -71.70 17.37 -10.39
N SER A 427 -72.54 17.91 -9.49
CA SER A 427 -74.01 17.73 -9.58
C SER A 427 -74.75 18.82 -8.79
N VAL A 428 -75.33 19.75 -9.55
CA VAL A 428 -76.50 20.58 -9.25
C VAL A 428 -77.44 20.27 -10.41
N GLY A 429 -78.73 20.00 -10.32
CA GLY A 429 -79.73 19.94 -9.26
C GLY A 429 -81.05 19.65 -10.00
N SER A 430 -81.95 18.88 -9.39
CA SER A 430 -83.30 18.66 -9.94
C SER A 430 -84.21 19.83 -9.58
N GLY A 431 -84.86 20.43 -10.58
CA GLY A 431 -85.93 21.41 -10.43
C GLY A 431 -86.60 21.74 -11.76
N ASN A 432 -87.75 21.10 -11.99
CA ASN A 432 -88.74 21.23 -13.07
C ASN A 432 -88.39 20.70 -14.46
#